data_AF-A0AAD8NBJ1-F1
#
_entry.id   AF-A0AAD8NBJ1-F1
#
_cell.length_a   1.000
_cell.length_b   1.000
_cell.length_c   1.000
_cell.angle_alpha   90.00
_cell.angle_beta   90.00
_cell.angle_gamma   90.00
#
_symmetry.space_group_name_H-M   'P 1'
#
loop_
_entity.id
_entity.type
_entity.pdbx_description
1 polymer ?
#
loop_
_entity_poly.entity_id
_entity_poly.type
_entity_poly.pdbx_seq_one_letter_code
_entity_poly.pdbx_strand_id
1 'polypeptide(L)'
;MARMLSLKSDHHWSEACYDQTSEFIKSVLPEDNTFLDSFYKTKKHMEGLGLPSVKIDCCVNGCMIYWGEDIDMDSCKFCSQSRIGKNVWLSWIEEWKTPECMAKTEIKRNNRKGGADVNEYPATHTGGSSSARKTAALLADDYTRDPFSPELFLYTHTKNHDMKTFIDEKSAKIYEKIKALRDERSRPVDGSSTPQPVDENQLYYDAVAADEGYGEFVSKDV
;
A
#
# COMPACT_ATOMS: atom_id res chain seq x y z
N MET A 1 -23.28 1.41 -18.97
CA MET A 1 -22.45 0.73 -17.95
C MET A 1 -21.00 0.54 -18.36
N ALA A 2 -20.68 0.06 -19.58
CA ALA A 2 -19.28 -0.12 -20.00
C ALA A 2 -18.45 1.18 -19.91
N ARG A 3 -18.99 2.30 -20.40
CA ARG A 3 -18.36 3.64 -20.25
C ARG A 3 -18.11 4.05 -18.80
N MET A 4 -18.98 3.66 -17.87
CA MET A 4 -18.83 3.98 -16.45
C MET A 4 -17.70 3.17 -15.81
N LEU A 5 -17.53 1.91 -16.22
CA LEU A 5 -16.38 1.09 -15.84
C LEU A 5 -15.06 1.65 -16.39
N SER A 6 -15.05 2.12 -17.64
CA SER A 6 -13.88 2.82 -18.21
C SER A 6 -13.54 4.07 -17.42
N LEU A 7 -14.53 4.93 -17.12
CA LEU A 7 -14.31 6.14 -16.31
C LEU A 7 -13.79 5.81 -14.91
N LYS A 8 -14.28 4.75 -14.27
CA LYS A 8 -13.74 4.27 -12.99
C LYS A 8 -12.27 3.89 -13.11
N SER A 9 -11.88 3.21 -14.19
CA SER A 9 -10.50 2.81 -14.44
C SER A 9 -9.60 4.01 -14.72
N ASP A 10 -10.02 4.88 -15.64
CA ASP A 10 -9.25 6.02 -16.15
C ASP A 10 -9.08 7.13 -15.10
N HIS A 11 -10.04 7.28 -14.20
CA HIS A 11 -10.04 8.31 -13.16
C HIS A 11 -9.93 7.74 -11.75
N HIS A 12 -9.61 6.46 -11.62
CA HIS A 12 -9.40 5.78 -10.34
C HIS A 12 -10.54 5.99 -9.33
N TRP A 13 -11.79 5.96 -9.79
CA TRP A 13 -12.93 6.12 -8.88
C TRP A 13 -12.91 5.02 -7.81
N SER A 14 -13.19 5.40 -6.56
CA SER A 14 -13.40 4.42 -5.50
C SER A 14 -14.63 3.55 -5.81
N GLU A 15 -14.73 2.36 -5.21
CA GLU A 15 -15.95 1.54 -5.34
C GLU A 15 -17.17 2.28 -4.77
N ALA A 16 -17.01 2.98 -3.64
CA ALA A 16 -18.08 3.79 -3.05
C ALA A 16 -18.56 4.91 -3.98
N CYS A 17 -17.66 5.64 -4.64
CA CYS A 17 -18.03 6.69 -5.60
C CYS A 17 -18.81 6.11 -6.78
N TYR A 18 -18.43 4.92 -7.25
CA TYR A 18 -19.15 4.23 -8.31
C TYR A 18 -20.54 3.80 -7.84
N ASP A 19 -20.67 3.23 -6.65
CA ASP A 19 -21.94 2.74 -6.10
C ASP A 19 -22.92 3.90 -5.87
N GLN A 20 -22.49 4.97 -5.20
CA GLN A 20 -23.31 6.18 -5.00
C GLN A 20 -23.78 6.81 -6.32
N THR A 21 -22.88 6.89 -7.31
CA THR A 21 -23.24 7.38 -8.64
C THR A 21 -24.25 6.45 -9.32
N SER A 22 -24.11 5.13 -9.13
CA SER A 22 -25.03 4.14 -9.68
C SER A 22 -26.42 4.22 -9.05
N GLU A 23 -26.48 4.40 -7.74
CA GLU A 23 -27.72 4.62 -6.99
C GLU A 23 -28.41 5.92 -7.40
N PHE A 24 -27.66 7.02 -7.55
CA PHE A 24 -28.19 8.28 -8.07
C PHE A 24 -28.76 8.13 -9.49
N ILE A 25 -28.04 7.46 -10.39
CA ILE A 25 -28.55 7.23 -11.75
C ILE A 25 -29.83 6.39 -11.70
N LYS A 26 -29.90 5.39 -10.80
CA LYS A 26 -31.08 4.55 -10.66
C LYS A 26 -32.30 5.31 -10.11
N SER A 27 -32.09 6.31 -9.25
CA SER A 27 -33.19 7.09 -8.66
C SER A 27 -33.81 8.10 -9.63
N VAL A 28 -33.07 8.54 -10.65
CA VAL A 28 -33.61 9.42 -11.70
C VAL A 28 -34.23 8.66 -12.87
N LEU A 29 -34.06 7.35 -12.91
CA LEU A 29 -34.66 6.48 -13.93
C LEU A 29 -36.06 6.00 -13.48
N PRO A 30 -36.96 5.63 -14.43
CA PRO A 30 -38.26 5.04 -14.12
C PRO A 30 -38.16 3.80 -13.22
N GLU A 31 -39.15 3.52 -12.37
CA GLU A 31 -39.10 2.43 -11.37
C GLU A 31 -38.86 1.03 -11.96
N ASP A 32 -39.22 0.81 -13.23
CA ASP A 32 -39.07 -0.45 -13.95
C ASP A 32 -37.70 -0.62 -14.64
N ASN A 33 -36.73 0.27 -14.35
CA ASN A 33 -35.42 0.21 -14.99
C ASN A 33 -34.55 -0.96 -14.50
N THR A 34 -33.73 -1.51 -15.41
CA THR A 34 -32.78 -2.60 -15.13
C THR A 34 -31.37 -2.10 -14.79
N PHE A 35 -31.21 -0.86 -14.33
CA PHE A 35 -29.90 -0.29 -14.03
C PHE A 35 -29.29 -0.94 -12.78
N LEU A 36 -27.99 -1.21 -12.84
CA LEU A 36 -27.26 -1.86 -11.75
C LEU A 36 -26.77 -0.79 -10.77
N ASP A 37 -27.01 -1.04 -9.49
CA ASP A 37 -26.78 -0.09 -8.39
C ASP A 37 -25.42 -0.24 -7.72
N SER A 38 -24.52 -1.08 -8.26
CA SER A 38 -23.17 -1.22 -7.71
C SER A 38 -22.14 -1.65 -8.75
N PHE A 39 -20.88 -1.37 -8.45
CA PHE A 39 -19.72 -1.82 -9.20
C PHE A 39 -19.68 -3.33 -9.30
N TYR A 40 -19.93 -4.05 -8.20
CA TYR A 40 -19.92 -5.51 -8.19
C TYR A 40 -20.98 -6.09 -9.13
N LYS A 41 -22.24 -5.64 -9.03
CA LYS A 41 -23.30 -6.09 -9.94
C LYS A 41 -22.95 -5.75 -11.38
N THR A 42 -22.43 -4.55 -11.63
CA THR A 42 -22.02 -4.12 -12.98
C THR A 42 -20.91 -4.98 -13.55
N LYS A 43 -19.86 -5.24 -12.76
CA LYS A 43 -18.75 -6.11 -13.14
C LYS A 43 -19.22 -7.53 -13.44
N LYS A 44 -20.03 -8.12 -12.55
CA LYS A 44 -20.60 -9.47 -12.74
C LYS A 44 -21.49 -9.57 -13.98
N HIS A 45 -22.26 -8.53 -14.26
CA HIS A 45 -23.07 -8.46 -15.48
C HIS A 45 -22.19 -8.40 -16.74
N MET A 46 -21.11 -7.61 -16.71
CA MET A 46 -20.15 -7.54 -17.81
C MET A 46 -19.34 -8.82 -18.02
N GLU A 47 -19.03 -9.56 -16.95
CA GLU A 47 -18.42 -10.89 -17.03
C GLU A 47 -19.33 -11.87 -17.80
N GLY A 48 -20.65 -11.77 -17.63
CA GLY A 48 -21.64 -12.56 -18.37
C GLY A 48 -21.75 -12.22 -19.86
N LEU A 49 -21.27 -11.05 -20.28
CA LEU A 49 -21.27 -10.60 -21.68
C LEU A 49 -20.04 -11.08 -22.47
N GLY A 50 -19.22 -11.97 -21.91
CA GLY A 50 -18.07 -12.53 -22.61
C GLY A 50 -16.87 -11.58 -22.66
N LEU A 51 -16.71 -10.71 -21.66
CA LEU A 51 -15.44 -10.03 -21.37
C LEU A 51 -14.69 -10.83 -20.28
N PRO A 52 -14.05 -11.97 -20.62
CA PRO A 52 -13.35 -12.78 -19.64
C PRO A 52 -12.21 -11.97 -19.02
N SER A 53 -12.23 -11.85 -17.69
CA SER A 53 -11.02 -11.43 -16.97
C SER A 53 -10.02 -12.58 -17.04
N VAL A 54 -8.98 -12.41 -17.85
CA VAL A 54 -7.89 -13.40 -17.96
C VAL A 54 -6.88 -13.09 -16.86
N LYS A 55 -6.65 -14.05 -15.96
CA LYS A 55 -5.55 -13.96 -14.99
C LYS A 55 -4.27 -14.35 -15.71
N ILE A 56 -3.37 -13.38 -15.89
CA ILE A 56 -2.05 -13.59 -16.45
C ILE A 56 -1.06 -13.69 -15.30
N ASP A 57 -0.24 -14.73 -15.33
CA ASP A 57 0.79 -14.95 -14.31
C ASP A 57 1.95 -13.96 -14.51
N CYS A 58 2.66 -13.62 -13.43
CA CYS A 58 3.77 -12.68 -13.47
C CYS A 58 4.98 -13.21 -12.70
N CYS A 59 6.15 -12.70 -13.08
CA CYS A 59 7.37 -12.94 -12.33
C CYS A 59 7.21 -12.47 -10.87
N VAL A 60 7.79 -13.20 -9.91
CA VAL A 60 7.80 -12.84 -8.48
C VAL A 60 8.33 -11.42 -8.20
N ASN A 61 9.25 -10.92 -9.04
CA ASN A 61 9.81 -9.58 -8.95
C ASN A 61 9.08 -8.56 -9.85
N GLY A 62 7.97 -8.95 -10.49
CA GLY A 62 7.18 -8.09 -11.38
C GLY A 62 7.86 -7.71 -12.70
N CYS A 63 8.99 -8.34 -13.06
CA CYS A 63 9.77 -7.96 -14.24
C CYS A 63 9.08 -8.26 -15.59
N MET A 64 8.21 -9.26 -15.64
CA MET A 64 7.45 -9.63 -16.83
C MET A 64 6.16 -10.38 -16.47
N ILE A 65 5.26 -10.45 -17.44
CA ILE A 65 4.06 -11.31 -17.43
C ILE A 65 4.28 -12.50 -18.37
N TYR A 66 3.75 -13.67 -18.00
CA TYR A 66 3.82 -14.88 -18.82
C TYR A 66 2.66 -14.90 -19.81
N TRP A 67 2.85 -14.22 -20.94
CA TRP A 67 1.82 -14.02 -21.96
C TRP A 67 2.42 -14.04 -23.38
N GLY A 68 1.59 -14.36 -24.38
CA GLY A 68 2.03 -14.45 -25.77
C GLY A 68 3.08 -15.55 -25.96
N GLU A 69 4.24 -15.18 -26.49
CA GLU A 69 5.38 -16.09 -26.72
C GLU A 69 5.99 -16.61 -25.41
N ASP A 70 5.70 -15.95 -24.28
CA ASP A 70 6.33 -16.25 -22.98
C ASP A 70 5.44 -17.12 -22.08
N ILE A 71 4.31 -17.59 -22.59
CA ILE A 71 3.31 -18.31 -21.81
C ILE A 71 3.81 -19.63 -21.24
N ASP A 72 4.72 -20.31 -21.94
CA ASP A 72 5.28 -21.61 -21.55
C ASP A 72 6.65 -21.49 -20.86
N MET A 73 7.09 -20.27 -20.53
CA MET A 73 8.33 -20.08 -19.79
C MET A 73 8.17 -20.45 -18.31
N ASP A 74 9.15 -21.17 -17.80
CA ASP A 74 9.27 -21.55 -16.39
C ASP A 74 10.18 -20.61 -15.60
N SER A 75 10.76 -19.60 -16.24
CA SER A 75 11.61 -18.60 -15.58
C SER A 75 11.54 -17.23 -16.25
N CYS A 76 11.81 -16.19 -15.47
CA CYS A 76 11.82 -14.82 -15.93
C CYS A 76 13.06 -14.52 -16.78
N LYS A 77 12.87 -13.91 -17.95
CA LYS A 77 13.96 -13.49 -18.85
C LYS A 77 14.88 -12.42 -18.25
N PHE A 78 14.40 -11.64 -17.28
CA PHE A 78 15.10 -10.47 -16.77
C PHE A 78 15.85 -10.72 -15.45
N CYS A 79 15.26 -11.51 -14.55
CA CYS A 79 15.85 -11.78 -13.24
C CYS A 79 16.14 -13.26 -12.98
N SER A 80 15.90 -14.13 -13.97
CA SER A 80 16.12 -15.58 -13.90
C SER A 80 15.36 -16.30 -12.78
N GLN A 81 14.44 -15.62 -12.09
CA GLN A 81 13.62 -16.23 -11.07
C GLN A 81 12.64 -17.23 -11.68
N SER A 82 12.48 -18.36 -10.99
CA SER A 82 11.54 -19.39 -11.39
C SER A 82 10.10 -18.87 -11.32
N ARG A 83 9.28 -19.31 -12.26
CA ARG A 83 7.84 -19.09 -12.25
C ARG A 83 7.21 -19.86 -11.08
N ILE A 84 6.18 -19.28 -10.47
CA ILE A 84 5.44 -19.96 -9.40
C ILE A 84 4.78 -21.21 -9.99
N GLY A 85 5.18 -22.38 -9.48
CA GLY A 85 4.63 -23.66 -9.92
C GLY A 85 3.14 -23.78 -9.60
N LYS A 86 2.38 -24.43 -10.49
CA LYS A 86 0.93 -24.66 -10.31
C LYS A 86 0.60 -25.34 -8.97
N ASN A 87 1.45 -26.23 -8.50
CA ASN A 87 1.29 -26.92 -7.20
C ASN A 87 1.35 -25.95 -6.02
N VAL A 88 2.28 -24.98 -6.05
CA VAL A 88 2.40 -23.93 -5.02
C VAL A 88 1.16 -23.04 -5.05
N TRP A 89 0.74 -22.63 -6.24
CA TRP A 89 -0.47 -21.81 -6.41
C TRP A 89 -1.74 -22.51 -5.89
N LEU A 90 -1.92 -23.80 -6.19
CA LEU A 90 -3.04 -24.59 -5.69
C LEU A 90 -3.01 -24.75 -4.17
N SER A 91 -1.82 -24.94 -3.58
CA SER A 91 -1.66 -24.99 -2.12
C SER A 91 -2.11 -23.67 -1.47
N TRP A 92 -1.76 -22.52 -2.04
CA TRP A 92 -2.22 -21.22 -1.54
C TRP A 92 -3.73 -21.02 -1.68
N ILE A 93 -4.34 -21.51 -2.77
CA ILE A 93 -5.80 -21.45 -2.93
C ILE A 93 -6.49 -22.22 -1.80
N GLU A 94 -6.01 -23.41 -1.46
CA GLU A 94 -6.58 -24.18 -0.36
C GLU A 94 -6.34 -23.50 0.99
N GLU A 95 -5.15 -22.94 1.22
CA GLU A 95 -4.85 -22.17 2.42
C GLU A 95 -5.75 -20.93 2.56
N TRP A 96 -6.04 -20.22 1.48
CA TRP A 96 -6.92 -19.04 1.50
C TRP A 96 -8.38 -19.37 1.75
N LYS A 97 -8.81 -20.62 1.53
CA LYS A 97 -10.15 -21.11 1.89
C LYS A 97 -10.27 -21.48 3.37
N THR A 98 -9.18 -21.50 4.13
CA THR A 98 -9.24 -21.79 5.56
C THR A 98 -10.13 -20.77 6.29
N PRO A 99 -10.87 -21.18 7.34
CA PRO A 99 -11.70 -20.26 8.11
C PRO A 99 -10.93 -19.06 8.66
N GLU A 100 -9.65 -19.25 9.02
CA GLU A 100 -8.78 -18.19 9.51
C GLU A 100 -8.49 -17.14 8.42
N CYS A 101 -8.08 -17.57 7.23
CA CYS A 101 -7.83 -16.66 6.10
C CYS A 101 -9.10 -15.93 5.66
N MET A 102 -10.24 -16.62 5.62
CA MET A 102 -11.52 -16.00 5.30
C MET A 102 -11.92 -14.96 6.35
N ALA A 103 -11.76 -15.24 7.64
CA ALA A 103 -12.06 -14.28 8.72
C ALA A 103 -11.17 -13.03 8.63
N LYS A 104 -9.86 -13.18 8.37
CA LYS A 104 -8.95 -12.04 8.14
C LYS A 104 -9.37 -11.21 6.91
N THR A 105 -9.81 -11.88 5.84
CA THR A 105 -10.29 -11.21 4.63
C THR A 105 -11.56 -10.40 4.90
N GLU A 106 -12.47 -10.96 5.69
CA GLU A 106 -13.71 -10.29 6.11
C GLU A 106 -13.43 -9.03 6.94
N ILE A 107 -12.52 -9.13 7.92
CA ILE A 107 -12.07 -7.97 8.71
C ILE A 107 -11.49 -6.89 7.80
N LYS A 108 -10.58 -7.26 6.87
CA LYS A 108 -9.98 -6.30 5.93
C LYS A 108 -11.03 -5.66 5.01
N ARG A 109 -12.02 -6.44 4.56
CA ARG A 109 -13.15 -5.95 3.77
C ARG A 109 -13.97 -4.93 4.57
N ASN A 110 -14.26 -5.20 5.83
CA ASN A 110 -15.02 -4.30 6.71
C ASN A 110 -14.22 -3.04 7.09
N ASN A 111 -12.90 -3.14 7.21
CA ASN A 111 -12.03 -1.98 7.40
C ASN A 111 -12.02 -1.06 6.17
N ARG A 112 -12.01 -1.61 4.95
CA ARG A 112 -12.14 -0.81 3.70
C ARG A 112 -13.48 -0.07 3.63
N LYS A 113 -14.48 -0.63 4.28
CA LYS A 113 -15.83 -0.10 4.45
C LYS A 113 -15.97 0.88 5.62
N GLY A 114 -14.90 1.16 6.36
CA GLY A 114 -14.94 2.04 7.53
C GLY A 114 -15.77 1.51 8.70
N GLY A 115 -16.04 0.21 8.75
CA GLY A 115 -16.81 -0.42 9.84
C GLY A 115 -18.32 -0.16 9.83
N ALA A 116 -18.89 0.48 8.79
CA ALA A 116 -20.32 0.71 8.70
C ALA A 116 -21.08 -0.55 8.20
N ASP A 117 -22.18 -0.88 8.88
CA ASP A 117 -23.21 -1.77 8.36
C ASP A 117 -24.23 -0.91 7.61
N VAL A 118 -24.63 -1.37 6.42
CA VAL A 118 -25.62 -0.78 5.49
C VAL A 118 -25.34 0.59 4.83
N ASN A 119 -25.29 0.56 3.49
CA ASN A 119 -25.65 1.57 2.46
C ASN A 119 -25.32 3.08 2.60
N GLU A 120 -24.57 3.53 3.60
CA GLU A 120 -24.13 4.92 3.69
C GLU A 120 -22.62 4.95 3.92
N TYR A 121 -21.86 4.78 2.83
CA TYR A 121 -20.40 4.81 2.85
C TYR A 121 -19.90 6.20 2.47
N PRO A 122 -19.53 7.08 3.42
CA PRO A 122 -18.66 8.19 3.06
C PRO A 122 -17.34 7.58 2.57
N ALA A 123 -16.94 7.89 1.34
CA ALA A 123 -15.66 7.46 0.80
C ALA A 123 -14.53 7.90 1.75
N THR A 124 -13.92 6.96 2.49
CA THR A 124 -12.84 7.26 3.43
C THR A 124 -11.52 7.61 2.75
N HIS A 125 -11.44 7.47 1.43
CA HIS A 125 -10.30 7.88 0.61
C HIS A 125 -10.77 8.33 -0.79
N THR A 126 -11.23 9.58 -0.92
CA THR A 126 -11.30 10.24 -2.24
C THR A 126 -9.95 10.77 -2.70
N GLY A 127 -8.97 10.86 -1.80
CA GLY A 127 -7.56 11.02 -2.12
C GLY A 127 -6.81 9.80 -1.62
N GLY A 128 -5.96 9.19 -2.45
CA GLY A 128 -4.96 8.26 -1.94
C GLY A 128 -4.15 8.91 -0.81
N SER A 129 -3.42 8.11 -0.03
CA SER A 129 -2.52 8.63 0.99
C SER A 129 -1.69 9.79 0.42
N SER A 130 -1.67 10.94 1.12
CA SER A 130 -0.77 12.03 0.75
C SER A 130 0.63 11.43 0.65
N SER A 131 1.24 11.54 -0.53
CA SER A 131 2.55 10.94 -0.74
C SER A 131 3.58 11.61 0.18
N ALA A 132 4.59 10.86 0.61
CA ALA A 132 5.71 11.42 1.37
C ALA A 132 6.31 12.66 0.68
N ARG A 133 6.30 12.70 -0.66
CA ARG A 133 6.72 13.86 -1.46
C ARG A 133 5.84 15.10 -1.24
N LYS A 134 4.53 14.94 -1.21
CA LYS A 134 3.61 16.08 -0.98
C LYS A 134 3.83 16.65 0.42
N THR A 135 3.96 15.78 1.42
CA THR A 135 4.27 16.20 2.79
C THR A 135 5.63 16.86 2.90
N ALA A 136 6.65 16.34 2.21
CA ALA A 136 7.98 16.93 2.19
C ALA A 136 7.98 18.35 1.59
N ALA A 137 7.22 18.57 0.51
CA ALA A 137 7.09 19.90 -0.09
C ALA A 137 6.41 20.90 0.87
N LEU A 138 5.36 20.49 1.58
CA LEU A 138 4.71 21.34 2.60
C LEU A 138 5.68 21.71 3.72
N LEU A 139 6.44 20.75 4.23
CA LEU A 139 7.44 21.00 5.25
C LEU A 139 8.61 21.84 4.74
N ALA A 140 8.95 21.72 3.45
CA ALA A 140 10.03 22.50 2.86
C ALA A 140 9.72 24.00 2.81
N ASP A 141 8.46 24.36 2.56
CA ASP A 141 7.98 25.74 2.64
C ASP A 141 8.10 26.27 4.08
N ASP A 142 7.68 25.49 5.08
CA ASP A 142 7.74 25.87 6.49
C ASP A 142 9.19 26.00 7.02
N TYR A 143 10.08 25.09 6.60
CA TYR A 143 11.47 25.05 7.07
C TYR A 143 12.41 25.88 6.21
N THR A 144 11.97 26.42 5.08
CA THR A 144 12.81 27.07 4.05
C THR A 144 13.98 26.20 3.57
N ARG A 145 13.85 24.88 3.71
CA ARG A 145 14.78 23.84 3.27
C ARG A 145 14.05 22.51 3.17
N ASP A 146 14.58 21.58 2.38
CA ASP A 146 14.03 20.22 2.38
C ASP A 146 14.10 19.60 3.81
N PRO A 147 13.01 18.91 4.25
CA PRO A 147 13.00 18.24 5.53
C PRO A 147 13.92 17.02 5.51
N PHE A 148 14.57 16.75 6.65
CA PHE A 148 15.33 15.51 6.83
C PHE A 148 14.39 14.31 7.00
N SER A 149 14.89 13.11 6.72
CA SER A 149 14.12 11.87 6.86
C SER A 149 13.49 11.69 8.26
N PRO A 150 14.18 11.98 9.39
CA PRO A 150 13.56 11.95 10.71
C PRO A 150 12.38 12.93 10.89
N GLU A 151 12.44 14.11 10.29
CA GLU A 151 11.42 15.16 10.42
C GLU A 151 10.15 14.75 9.66
N LEU A 152 10.33 14.29 8.42
CA LEU A 152 9.24 13.74 7.61
C LEU A 152 8.62 12.51 8.27
N PHE A 153 9.45 11.63 8.85
CA PHE A 153 8.99 10.46 9.59
C PHE A 153 8.15 10.84 10.80
N LEU A 154 8.65 11.74 11.65
CA LEU A 154 7.92 12.23 12.83
C LEU A 154 6.57 12.85 12.44
N TYR A 155 6.55 13.69 11.40
CA TYR A 155 5.33 14.32 10.92
C TYR A 155 4.30 13.29 10.43
N THR A 156 4.73 12.30 9.64
CA THR A 156 3.83 11.33 9.02
C THR A 156 3.36 10.23 9.97
N HIS A 157 4.10 9.95 11.04
CA HIS A 157 3.80 8.85 11.97
C HIS A 157 3.30 9.34 13.34
N THR A 158 2.87 10.61 13.44
CA THR A 158 2.20 11.17 14.62
C THR A 158 0.76 11.58 14.31
N LYS A 159 -0.12 11.45 15.31
CA LYS A 159 -1.55 11.75 15.18
C LYS A 159 -1.73 13.24 14.94
N ASN A 160 -2.53 13.58 13.93
CA ASN A 160 -2.83 14.97 13.55
C ASN A 160 -1.56 15.83 13.38
N HIS A 161 -0.42 15.21 13.04
CA HIS A 161 0.87 15.88 12.91
C HIS A 161 1.29 16.66 14.18
N ASP A 162 0.90 16.16 15.36
CA ASP A 162 1.20 16.78 16.66
C ASP A 162 2.68 16.64 17.09
N MET A 163 3.47 15.86 16.33
CA MET A 163 4.88 15.57 16.59
C MET A 163 5.15 14.88 17.95
N LYS A 164 4.12 14.32 18.59
CA LYS A 164 4.19 13.78 19.95
C LYS A 164 3.58 12.38 20.05
N THR A 165 2.37 12.22 19.52
CA THR A 165 1.58 11.01 19.75
C THR A 165 1.70 10.09 18.55
N PHE A 166 2.51 9.03 18.65
CA PHE A 166 2.69 8.09 17.55
C PHE A 166 1.40 7.32 17.19
N ILE A 167 1.25 7.03 15.90
CA ILE A 167 0.11 6.25 15.38
C ILE A 167 0.24 4.75 15.71
N ASP A 168 1.47 4.26 15.93
CA ASP A 168 1.78 2.87 16.26
C ASP A 168 3.07 2.77 17.11
N GLU A 169 3.23 1.63 17.79
CA GLU A 169 4.36 1.38 18.71
C GLU A 169 5.71 1.22 17.97
N LYS A 170 5.71 0.68 16.74
CA LYS A 170 6.93 0.50 15.94
C LYS A 170 7.52 1.86 15.59
N SER A 171 6.68 2.80 15.16
CA SER A 171 7.09 4.15 14.83
C SER A 171 7.69 4.89 16.04
N ALA A 172 7.10 4.72 17.22
CA ALA A 172 7.66 5.26 18.45
C ALA A 172 9.06 4.69 18.74
N LYS A 173 9.22 3.36 18.64
CA LYS A 173 10.51 2.69 18.84
C LYS A 173 11.59 3.16 17.86
N ILE A 174 11.25 3.29 16.57
CA ILE A 174 12.17 3.81 15.55
C ILE A 174 12.62 5.22 15.93
N TYR A 175 11.70 6.10 16.34
CA TYR A 175 12.05 7.47 16.69
C TYR A 175 12.89 7.58 17.96
N GLU A 176 12.67 6.71 18.96
CA GLU A 176 13.57 6.61 20.13
C GLU A 176 14.99 6.19 19.71
N LYS A 177 15.14 5.25 18.77
CA LYS A 177 16.46 4.87 18.23
C LYS A 177 17.15 6.03 17.53
N ILE A 178 16.41 6.81 16.72
CA ILE A 178 16.95 8.00 16.05
C ILE A 178 17.50 8.99 17.08
N LYS A 179 16.75 9.25 18.16
CA LYS A 179 17.19 10.13 19.25
C LYS A 179 18.47 9.59 19.93
N ALA A 180 18.52 8.31 20.25
CA ALA A 180 19.70 7.69 20.84
C ALA A 180 20.95 7.78 19.94
N LEU A 181 20.80 7.53 18.63
CA LEU A 181 21.89 7.65 17.66
C LEU A 181 22.35 9.11 17.50
N ARG A 182 21.43 10.07 17.51
CA ARG A 182 21.77 11.51 17.46
C ARG A 182 22.59 11.91 18.69
N ASP A 183 22.17 11.47 19.87
CA ASP A 183 22.88 11.75 21.13
C ASP A 183 24.27 11.11 21.17
N GLU A 184 24.44 9.93 20.59
CA GLU A 184 25.74 9.26 20.48
C GLU A 184 26.67 9.95 19.49
N ARG A 185 26.18 10.27 18.28
CA ARG A 185 26.99 10.87 17.20
C ARG A 185 27.34 12.34 17.42
N SER A 186 26.53 13.06 18.19
CA SER A 186 26.80 14.46 18.53
C SER A 186 27.81 14.63 19.66
N ARG A 187 28.25 13.53 20.32
CA ARG A 187 29.25 13.61 21.40
C ARG A 187 30.54 14.24 20.88
N PRO A 188 31.12 15.20 21.64
CA PRO A 188 32.41 15.77 21.29
C PRO A 188 33.51 14.69 21.29
N VAL A 189 34.50 14.85 20.42
CA VAL A 189 35.71 14.02 20.42
C VAL A 189 36.62 14.47 21.56
N ASP A 190 37.33 13.53 22.19
CA ASP A 190 38.22 13.79 23.33
C ASP A 190 39.16 14.99 23.07
N GLY A 191 38.97 16.04 23.87
CA GLY A 191 39.72 17.30 23.81
C GLY A 191 39.03 18.46 23.08
N SER A 192 37.85 18.26 22.48
CA SER A 192 37.02 19.32 21.88
C SER A 192 35.76 19.55 22.69
N SER A 193 35.35 20.81 22.86
CA SER A 193 34.05 21.19 23.45
C SER A 193 32.93 21.32 22.42
N THR A 194 33.23 21.15 21.12
CA THR A 194 32.24 21.31 20.04
C THR A 194 31.61 19.97 19.66
N PRO A 195 30.26 19.89 19.59
CA PRO A 195 29.55 18.72 19.08
C PRO A 195 29.96 18.41 17.64
N GLN A 196 30.05 17.12 17.31
CA GLN A 196 30.32 16.69 15.95
C GLN A 196 29.11 16.94 15.05
N PRO A 197 29.31 17.36 13.77
CA PRO A 197 28.22 17.45 12.81
C PRO A 197 27.63 16.06 12.55
N VAL A 198 26.29 15.96 12.62
CA VAL A 198 25.56 14.70 12.47
C VAL A 198 24.80 14.69 11.15
N ASP A 199 24.95 13.61 10.38
CA ASP A 199 24.10 13.37 9.20
C ASP A 199 22.73 12.84 9.65
N GLU A 200 21.74 13.73 9.63
CA GLU A 200 20.37 13.47 10.05
C GLU A 200 19.68 12.38 9.22
N ASN A 201 19.99 12.27 7.93
CA ASN A 201 19.39 11.26 7.07
C ASN A 201 19.98 9.88 7.37
N GLN A 202 21.29 9.82 7.64
CA GLN A 202 21.95 8.57 8.00
C GLN A 202 21.41 7.99 9.32
N LEU A 203 21.11 8.84 10.31
CA LEU A 203 20.47 8.40 11.57
C LEU A 203 19.17 7.63 11.32
N TYR A 204 18.33 8.12 10.39
CA TYR A 204 17.08 7.48 10.03
C TYR A 204 17.31 6.10 9.42
N TYR A 205 18.21 6.00 8.43
CA TYR A 205 18.50 4.74 7.76
C TYR A 205 19.05 3.69 8.73
N ASP A 206 19.94 4.09 9.65
CA ASP A 206 20.52 3.17 10.63
C ASP A 206 19.49 2.69 11.65
N ALA A 207 18.60 3.58 12.10
CA ALA A 207 17.53 3.23 13.04
C ALA A 207 16.52 2.25 12.44
N VAL A 208 16.19 2.42 11.14
CA VAL A 208 15.26 1.54 10.42
C VAL A 208 15.93 0.21 10.06
N ALA A 209 17.17 0.22 9.57
CA ALA A 209 17.91 -0.99 9.21
C ALA A 209 18.15 -1.92 10.41
N ALA A 210 18.36 -1.38 11.61
CA ALA A 210 18.53 -2.16 12.83
C ALA A 210 17.23 -2.81 13.37
N ASP A 211 16.05 -2.47 12.83
CA ASP A 211 14.77 -3.09 13.20
C ASP A 211 14.35 -4.21 12.23
N GLU A 212 15.04 -4.33 11.09
CA GLU A 212 14.88 -5.46 10.18
C GLU A 212 15.91 -6.52 10.54
N GLY A 213 15.44 -7.64 11.09
CA GLY A 213 16.21 -8.87 11.24
C GLY A 213 16.56 -9.51 9.88
N TYR A 214 17.26 -8.78 9.01
CA TYR A 214 18.05 -9.39 7.96
C TYR A 214 19.28 -9.99 8.63
N GLY A 215 19.08 -11.22 9.13
CA GLY A 215 20.17 -12.13 9.34
C GLY A 215 21.02 -12.16 8.07
N GLU A 216 22.31 -11.99 8.28
CA GLU A 216 23.40 -12.42 7.42
C GLU A 216 22.97 -13.68 6.64
N PHE A 217 22.54 -13.52 5.38
CA PHE A 217 22.40 -14.63 4.46
C PHE A 217 23.82 -15.06 4.10
N VAL A 218 24.42 -15.81 5.01
CA VAL A 218 25.60 -16.61 4.75
C VAL A 218 25.26 -17.47 3.54
N SER A 219 25.94 -17.23 2.43
CA SER A 219 26.05 -18.22 1.35
C SER A 219 26.48 -19.54 1.98
N LYS A 220 25.51 -20.44 2.17
CA LYS A 220 25.78 -21.86 2.29
C LYS A 220 25.44 -22.47 0.94
N ASP A 221 26.49 -22.57 0.15
CA ASP A 221 26.83 -23.66 -0.77
C ASP A 221 25.68 -24.55 -1.25
N VAL A 222 25.39 -24.42 -2.55
CA VAL A 222 25.04 -25.55 -3.44
C VAL A 222 26.26 -25.83 -4.30
#